data_AF-A0A1F9IW37-F1
#
_entry.id   AF-A0A1F9IW37-F1
#
_cell.length_a   1.000
_cell.length_b   1.000
_cell.length_c   1.000
_cell.angle_alpha   90.00
_cell.angle_beta   90.00
_cell.angle_gamma   90.00
#
_symmetry.space_group_name_H-M   'P 1'
#
loop_
_entity.id
_entity.type
_entity.pdbx_description
1 polymer ?
#
loop_
_entity_poly.entity_id
_entity_poly.type
_entity_poly.pdbx_seq_one_letter_code
_entity_poly.pdbx_strand_id
1 'polypeptide(L)'
;MTDTWNTLRSQIEHFAKPFPRAAVAFANAHREEVAPQLIAALAHMAADPSVAEDPDYVLHLYAMHLLAAWRDTRAYAPMLALGHHDEDTLDKVMGDTLTESYGRCLASVCDGDIQPLKALFEDTQACHWVRNAALDAIMVRVFEGDASRDELIQYLMDQGDAEAQRLRKPGATLSDLEVVNCIASVASDIGAAEMRERIEGWYDERLLDPMIADKAWFEEHLGES
;
A
#
# COMPACT_ATOMS: atom_id res chain seq x y z
N MET A 1 16.77 16.21 21.97
CA MET A 1 15.99 16.61 20.79
C MET A 1 16.61 17.89 20.25
N THR A 2 16.88 17.96 18.94
CA THR A 2 17.47 19.14 18.29
C THR A 2 16.43 20.26 18.16
N ASP A 3 16.88 21.51 18.09
CA ASP A 3 16.03 22.69 17.87
C ASP A 3 15.21 22.57 16.57
N THR A 4 15.83 21.99 15.53
CA THR A 4 15.25 21.66 14.23
C THR A 4 13.99 20.79 14.34
N TRP A 5 14.04 19.71 15.13
CA TRP A 5 12.90 18.79 15.26
C TRP A 5 11.73 19.43 16.00
N ASN A 6 11.99 20.13 17.10
CA ASN A 6 10.92 20.79 17.86
C ASN A 6 10.20 21.85 17.00
N THR A 7 10.98 22.61 16.23
CA THR A 7 10.47 23.61 15.29
C THR A 7 9.59 22.98 14.21
N LEU A 8 10.01 21.85 13.63
CA LEU A 8 9.21 21.14 12.63
C LEU A 8 7.95 20.52 13.25
N ARG A 9 8.11 19.71 14.30
CA ARG A 9 7.04 18.94 14.93
C ARG A 9 5.86 19.82 15.30
N SER A 10 6.09 20.96 15.94
CA SER A 10 5.03 21.90 16.33
C SER A 10 4.15 22.42 15.18
N GLN A 11 4.59 22.26 13.93
CA GLN A 11 3.86 22.70 12.73
C GLN A 11 3.19 21.57 11.94
N ILE A 12 3.57 20.31 12.20
CA ILE A 12 3.07 19.14 11.43
C ILE A 12 2.49 18.03 12.30
N GLU A 13 2.55 18.17 13.62
CA GLU A 13 2.05 17.15 14.54
C GLU A 13 0.53 17.05 14.53
N HIS A 14 -0.13 18.20 14.46
CA HIS A 14 -1.59 18.29 14.39
C HIS A 14 -2.04 18.96 13.10
N PHE A 15 -3.24 18.61 12.67
CA PHE A 15 -3.87 19.10 11.46
C PHE A 15 -4.10 20.60 11.59
N ALA A 16 -3.63 21.33 10.59
CA ALA A 16 -3.77 22.77 10.52
C ALA A 16 -4.12 23.21 9.10
N LYS A 17 -4.98 24.22 9.00
CA LYS A 17 -5.28 24.94 7.76
C LYS A 17 -4.70 26.36 7.86
N PRO A 18 -4.08 26.89 6.78
CA PRO A 18 -3.81 26.22 5.51
C PRO A 18 -2.69 25.15 5.61
N PHE A 19 -2.55 24.33 4.57
CA PHE A 19 -1.46 23.34 4.48
C PHE A 19 -0.09 23.98 4.75
N PRO A 20 0.74 23.42 5.66
CA PRO A 20 1.95 24.05 6.18
C PRO A 20 3.14 23.93 5.21
N ARG A 21 3.05 24.60 4.05
CA ARG A 21 4.09 24.57 2.98
C ARG A 21 5.49 24.94 3.50
N ALA A 22 5.58 25.92 4.40
CA ALA A 22 6.84 26.35 4.98
C ALA A 22 7.49 25.25 5.85
N ALA A 23 6.69 24.51 6.61
CA ALA A 23 7.18 23.39 7.42
C ALA A 23 7.68 22.23 6.55
N VAL A 24 6.97 21.91 5.46
CA VAL A 24 7.42 20.89 4.49
C VAL A 24 8.72 21.32 3.80
N ALA A 25 8.83 22.58 3.38
CA ALA A 25 10.07 23.11 2.82
C ALA A 25 11.23 23.08 3.84
N PHE A 26 10.94 23.39 5.10
CA PHE A 26 11.90 23.30 6.19
C PHE A 26 12.37 21.86 6.43
N ALA A 27 11.46 20.88 6.42
CA ALA A 27 11.80 19.46 6.53
C ALA A 27 12.73 19.01 5.40
N ASN A 28 12.42 19.40 4.15
CA ASN A 28 13.27 19.10 2.99
C ASN A 28 14.68 19.68 3.13
N ALA A 29 14.81 20.91 3.65
CA ALA A 29 16.10 21.56 3.86
C ALA A 29 16.95 20.92 4.99
N HIS A 30 16.31 20.19 5.91
CA HIS A 30 16.97 19.57 7.07
C HIS A 30 16.76 18.04 7.14
N ARG A 31 16.62 17.40 5.97
CA ARG A 31 16.28 15.97 5.82
C ARG A 31 17.06 15.06 6.78
N GLU A 32 18.38 15.14 6.79
CA GLU A 32 19.23 14.25 7.59
C GLU A 32 19.01 14.40 9.11
N GLU A 33 18.67 15.60 9.57
CA GLU A 33 18.40 15.87 10.99
C GLU A 33 17.02 15.38 11.41
N VAL A 34 16.02 15.51 10.53
CA VAL A 34 14.61 15.23 10.88
C VAL A 34 14.20 13.80 10.55
N ALA A 35 14.79 13.16 9.54
CA ALA A 35 14.42 11.81 9.11
C ALA A 35 14.43 10.76 10.24
N PRO A 36 15.45 10.71 11.13
CA PRO A 36 15.42 9.77 12.26
C PRO A 36 14.21 9.95 13.19
N GLN A 37 13.72 11.19 13.36
CA GLN A 37 12.56 11.48 14.20
C GLN A 37 11.25 11.10 13.52
N LEU A 38 11.15 11.31 12.19
CA LEU A 38 9.99 10.87 11.41
C LEU A 38 9.90 9.33 11.35
N ILE A 39 11.03 8.64 11.22
CA ILE A 39 11.09 7.16 11.30
C ILE A 39 10.63 6.69 12.68
N ALA A 40 11.08 7.35 13.75
CA ALA A 40 10.65 7.06 15.11
C ALA A 40 9.14 7.31 15.30
N ALA A 41 8.57 8.34 14.67
CA ALA A 41 7.14 8.59 14.71
C ALA A 41 6.32 7.47 14.03
N LEU A 42 6.78 6.97 12.86
CA LEU A 42 6.16 5.81 12.21
C LEU A 42 6.27 4.55 13.05
N ALA A 43 7.46 4.28 13.62
CA ALA A 43 7.67 3.11 14.48
C ALA A 43 6.83 3.18 15.76
N HIS A 44 6.66 4.37 16.33
CA HIS A 44 5.78 4.58 17.49
C HIS A 44 4.32 4.33 17.12
N MET A 45 3.84 4.90 16.02
CA MET A 45 2.47 4.66 15.54
C MET A 45 2.20 3.17 15.26
N ALA A 46 3.16 2.48 14.64
CA ALA A 46 3.05 1.04 14.43
C ALA A 46 3.04 0.22 15.73
N ALA A 47 3.72 0.67 16.78
CA ALA A 47 3.77 -0.01 18.07
C ALA A 47 2.58 0.32 19.00
N ASP A 48 2.08 1.54 18.94
CA ASP A 48 1.01 2.07 19.79
C ASP A 48 0.20 3.13 19.03
N PRO A 49 -0.95 2.75 18.44
CA PRO A 49 -1.78 3.65 17.65
C PRO A 49 -2.68 4.55 18.51
N SER A 50 -2.60 4.51 19.85
CA SER A 50 -3.48 5.28 20.74
C SER A 50 -3.39 6.80 20.53
N VAL A 51 -2.25 7.30 20.03
CA VAL A 51 -2.10 8.72 19.69
C VAL A 51 -2.99 9.17 18.53
N ALA A 52 -3.48 8.24 17.70
CA ALA A 52 -4.45 8.52 16.64
C ALA A 52 -5.90 8.63 17.15
N GLU A 53 -6.15 8.46 18.46
CA GLU A 53 -7.45 8.80 19.05
C GLU A 53 -7.74 10.31 19.02
N ASP A 54 -6.70 11.14 18.93
CA ASP A 54 -6.84 12.55 18.61
C ASP A 54 -7.05 12.71 17.09
N PRO A 55 -8.25 13.13 16.63
CA PRO A 55 -8.55 13.25 15.20
C PRO A 55 -7.74 14.34 14.51
N ASP A 56 -7.14 15.26 15.28
CA ASP A 56 -6.25 16.26 14.71
C ASP A 56 -4.80 15.76 14.63
N TYR A 57 -4.41 14.63 15.24
CA TYR A 57 -3.04 14.12 15.14
C TYR A 57 -2.73 13.54 13.75
N VAL A 58 -1.69 14.08 13.08
CA VAL A 58 -1.35 13.73 11.68
C VAL A 58 0.16 13.58 11.43
N LEU A 59 0.98 13.54 12.49
CA LEU A 59 2.45 13.51 12.36
C LEU A 59 2.95 12.33 11.51
N HIS A 60 2.37 11.14 11.72
CA HIS A 60 2.72 9.90 11.02
C HIS A 60 2.39 10.00 9.52
N LEU A 61 1.30 10.70 9.15
CA LEU A 61 0.97 10.93 7.74
C LEU A 61 2.02 11.82 7.07
N TYR A 62 2.47 12.89 7.74
CA TYR A 62 3.60 13.69 7.24
C TYR A 62 4.89 12.88 7.17
N ALA A 63 5.19 12.09 8.21
CA ALA A 63 6.37 11.24 8.25
C ALA A 63 6.41 10.27 7.07
N MET A 64 5.29 9.57 6.82
CA MET A 64 5.15 8.64 5.71
C MET A 64 5.44 9.31 4.36
N HIS A 65 4.75 10.41 4.04
CA HIS A 65 4.88 11.05 2.74
C HIS A 65 6.26 11.71 2.55
N LEU A 66 6.83 12.32 3.59
CA LEU A 66 8.18 12.91 3.53
C LEU A 66 9.25 11.83 3.31
N LEU A 67 9.23 10.76 4.10
CA LEU A 67 10.19 9.66 3.99
C LEU A 67 10.05 8.94 2.64
N ALA A 68 8.83 8.76 2.15
CA ALA A 68 8.58 8.25 0.81
C ALA A 68 9.12 9.17 -0.28
N ALA A 69 8.84 10.48 -0.23
CA ALA A 69 9.37 11.45 -1.20
C ALA A 69 10.91 11.48 -1.23
N TRP A 70 11.53 11.17 -0.09
CA TRP A 70 12.97 11.09 0.08
C TRP A 70 13.57 9.73 -0.28
N ARG A 71 12.74 8.71 -0.53
CA ARG A 71 13.15 7.31 -0.71
C ARG A 71 14.03 6.82 0.44
N ASP A 72 13.66 7.17 1.68
CA ASP A 72 14.42 6.77 2.86
C ASP A 72 14.05 5.35 3.28
N THR A 73 14.88 4.38 2.87
CA THR A 73 14.59 2.95 3.04
C THR A 73 14.52 2.50 4.50
N ARG A 74 15.05 3.29 5.44
CA ARG A 74 14.91 3.03 6.88
C ARG A 74 13.45 3.08 7.36
N ALA A 75 12.56 3.70 6.58
CA ALA A 75 11.13 3.76 6.86
C ALA A 75 10.37 2.48 6.45
N TYR A 76 10.98 1.58 5.67
CA TYR A 76 10.29 0.42 5.12
C TYR A 76 9.70 -0.50 6.19
N ALA A 77 10.52 -0.93 7.16
CA ALA A 77 10.06 -1.80 8.23
C ALA A 77 8.98 -1.17 9.12
N PRO A 78 9.11 0.09 9.60
CA PRO A 78 8.03 0.77 10.31
C PRO A 78 6.73 0.90 9.50
N MET A 79 6.83 1.17 8.19
CA MET A 79 5.66 1.29 7.33
C MET A 79 4.97 -0.06 7.14
N LEU A 80 5.71 -1.15 6.93
CA LEU A 80 5.14 -2.50 6.88
C LEU A 80 4.47 -2.88 8.20
N ALA A 81 5.12 -2.59 9.33
CA ALA A 81 4.58 -2.87 10.66
C ALA A 81 3.23 -2.18 10.89
N LEU A 82 3.04 -0.97 10.35
CA LEU A 82 1.78 -0.25 10.44
C LEU A 82 0.63 -1.01 9.76
N GLY A 83 0.90 -1.70 8.65
CA GLY A 83 -0.09 -2.47 7.89
C GLY A 83 -0.60 -3.72 8.60
N HIS A 84 0.05 -4.16 9.69
CA HIS A 84 -0.39 -5.34 10.45
C HIS A 84 -1.44 -5.04 11.53
N HIS A 85 -1.90 -3.80 11.65
CA HIS A 85 -3.04 -3.46 12.51
C HIS A 85 -4.38 -3.95 11.92
N ASP A 86 -5.40 -4.08 12.77
CA ASP A 86 -6.75 -4.37 12.33
C ASP A 86 -7.38 -3.22 11.52
N GLU A 87 -8.43 -3.54 10.75
CA GLU A 87 -9.10 -2.59 9.85
C GLU A 87 -9.64 -1.35 10.58
N ASP A 88 -10.24 -1.51 11.76
CA ASP A 88 -10.78 -0.39 12.55
C ASP A 88 -9.67 0.58 12.99
N THR A 89 -8.50 0.05 13.31
CA THR A 89 -7.31 0.84 13.68
C THR A 89 -6.73 1.53 12.45
N LEU A 90 -6.62 0.81 11.34
CA LEU A 90 -6.11 1.36 10.08
C LEU A 90 -7.01 2.47 9.53
N ASP A 91 -8.33 2.34 9.61
CA ASP A 91 -9.27 3.38 9.21
C ASP A 91 -9.06 4.69 10.00
N LYS A 92 -8.83 4.58 11.31
CA LYS A 92 -8.54 5.75 12.16
C LYS A 92 -7.17 6.36 11.88
N VAL A 93 -6.15 5.52 11.75
CA VAL A 93 -4.76 5.97 11.62
C VAL A 93 -4.49 6.49 10.21
N MET A 94 -4.96 5.80 9.18
CA MET A 94 -4.60 6.08 7.80
C MET A 94 -5.75 6.77 7.04
N GLY A 95 -7.00 6.45 7.37
CA GLY A 95 -8.19 6.87 6.62
C GLY A 95 -8.01 6.62 5.13
N ASP A 96 -8.39 7.62 4.32
CA ASP A 96 -8.25 7.59 2.85
C ASP A 96 -6.82 7.34 2.38
N THR A 97 -5.81 7.69 3.19
CA THR A 97 -4.40 7.48 2.84
C THR A 97 -4.06 6.00 2.63
N LEU A 98 -4.78 5.10 3.30
CA LEU A 98 -4.60 3.65 3.18
C LEU A 98 -4.75 3.18 1.73
N THR A 99 -5.73 3.71 1.02
CA THR A 99 -6.05 3.33 -0.36
C THR A 99 -5.46 4.30 -1.38
N GLU A 100 -5.29 5.59 -1.01
CA GLU A 100 -4.82 6.61 -1.95
C GLU A 100 -3.31 6.63 -2.15
N SER A 101 -2.50 6.44 -1.10
CA SER A 101 -1.04 6.67 -1.20
C SER A 101 -0.14 5.67 -0.50
N TYR A 102 -0.68 4.83 0.40
CA TYR A 102 0.14 3.92 1.21
C TYR A 102 0.97 2.95 0.35
N GLY A 103 0.40 2.30 -0.67
CA GLY A 103 1.13 1.40 -1.57
C GLY A 103 2.28 2.08 -2.33
N ARG A 104 2.05 3.29 -2.84
CA ARG A 104 3.10 4.10 -3.49
C ARG A 104 4.19 4.52 -2.50
N CYS A 105 3.81 4.83 -1.27
CA CYS A 105 4.79 5.18 -0.24
C CYS A 105 5.63 3.96 0.16
N LEU A 106 5.02 2.77 0.33
CA LEU A 106 5.71 1.50 0.55
C LEU A 106 6.71 1.19 -0.59
N ALA A 107 6.29 1.34 -1.84
CA ALA A 107 7.19 1.15 -2.98
C ALA A 107 8.39 2.10 -2.95
N SER A 108 8.15 3.36 -2.58
CA SER A 108 9.20 4.40 -2.55
C SER A 108 10.26 4.17 -1.48
N VAL A 109 9.88 3.55 -0.35
CA VAL A 109 10.80 3.21 0.75
C VAL A 109 11.32 1.77 0.68
N CYS A 110 10.84 0.95 -0.25
CA CYS A 110 11.32 -0.42 -0.41
C CYS A 110 12.84 -0.44 -0.63
N ASP A 111 13.54 -1.25 0.14
CA ASP A 111 15.01 -1.34 0.15
C ASP A 111 15.59 -2.25 -0.94
N GLY A 112 14.74 -2.69 -1.87
CA GLY A 112 15.06 -3.66 -2.91
C GLY A 112 14.59 -5.08 -2.58
N ASP A 113 14.30 -5.37 -1.31
CA ASP A 113 13.66 -6.64 -0.93
C ASP A 113 12.14 -6.52 -0.97
N ILE A 114 11.52 -7.14 -1.97
CA ILE A 114 10.05 -7.18 -2.11
C ILE A 114 9.41 -8.32 -1.31
N GLN A 115 10.20 -9.22 -0.69
CA GLN A 115 9.64 -10.35 0.07
C GLN A 115 8.75 -9.92 1.24
N PRO A 116 9.06 -8.85 1.99
CA PRO A 116 8.15 -8.34 3.01
C PRO A 116 6.79 -7.87 2.46
N LEU A 117 6.75 -7.31 1.24
CA LEU A 117 5.48 -6.94 0.58
C LEU A 117 4.68 -8.19 0.20
N LYS A 118 5.33 -9.22 -0.33
CA LYS A 118 4.68 -10.51 -0.62
C LYS A 118 4.13 -11.14 0.64
N ALA A 119 4.91 -11.16 1.73
CA ALA A 119 4.47 -11.67 3.01
C ALA A 119 3.24 -10.91 3.56
N LEU A 120 3.20 -9.58 3.39
CA LEU A 120 2.06 -8.77 3.79
C LEU A 120 0.81 -9.04 2.93
N PHE A 121 0.98 -9.22 1.60
CA PHE A 121 -0.11 -9.61 0.71
C PHE A 121 -0.65 -11.02 1.01
N GLU A 122 0.21 -11.95 1.42
CA GLU A 122 -0.14 -13.33 1.75
C GLU A 122 -0.75 -13.49 3.14
N ASP A 123 -0.62 -12.48 4.02
CA ASP A 123 -1.18 -12.51 5.36
C ASP A 123 -2.71 -12.44 5.33
N THR A 124 -3.34 -13.60 5.49
CA THR A 124 -4.81 -13.72 5.56
C THR A 124 -5.45 -13.04 6.77
N GLN A 125 -4.67 -12.61 7.76
CA GLN A 125 -5.16 -11.82 8.90
C GLN A 125 -5.06 -10.31 8.64
N ALA A 126 -4.28 -9.88 7.65
CA ALA A 126 -4.21 -8.48 7.27
C ALA A 126 -5.49 -8.03 6.55
N CYS A 127 -5.88 -6.78 6.78
CA CYS A 127 -6.99 -6.16 6.06
C CYS A 127 -6.72 -6.16 4.54
N HIS A 128 -7.76 -6.41 3.74
CA HIS A 128 -7.63 -6.49 2.28
C HIS A 128 -7.07 -5.19 1.65
N TRP A 129 -7.39 -4.01 2.21
CA TRP A 129 -6.80 -2.74 1.75
C TRP A 129 -5.28 -2.71 1.86
N VAL A 130 -4.72 -3.26 2.95
CA VAL A 130 -3.27 -3.35 3.15
C VAL A 130 -2.66 -4.35 2.18
N ARG A 131 -3.32 -5.49 1.99
CA ARG A 131 -2.88 -6.50 1.02
C ARG A 131 -2.83 -5.89 -0.38
N ASN A 132 -3.87 -5.16 -0.78
CA ASN A 132 -3.91 -4.45 -2.05
C ASN A 132 -2.77 -3.42 -2.16
N ALA A 133 -2.56 -2.60 -1.13
CA ALA A 133 -1.45 -1.65 -1.10
C ALA A 133 -0.07 -2.32 -1.22
N ALA A 134 0.10 -3.52 -0.66
CA ALA A 134 1.34 -4.28 -0.80
C ALA A 134 1.55 -4.79 -2.24
N LEU A 135 0.50 -5.26 -2.91
CA LEU A 135 0.58 -5.69 -4.31
C LEU A 135 0.80 -4.49 -5.25
N ASP A 136 0.12 -3.37 -5.01
CA ASP A 136 0.36 -2.10 -5.71
C ASP A 136 1.79 -1.63 -5.54
N ALA A 137 2.36 -1.81 -4.35
CA ALA A 137 3.76 -1.44 -4.11
C ALA A 137 4.69 -2.27 -4.99
N ILE A 138 4.48 -3.59 -5.11
CA ILE A 138 5.27 -4.47 -5.99
C ILE A 138 5.11 -4.06 -7.46
N MET A 139 3.88 -3.76 -7.89
CA MET A 139 3.59 -3.25 -9.23
C MET A 139 4.36 -1.95 -9.53
N VAL A 140 4.36 -0.99 -8.61
CA VAL A 140 5.13 0.25 -8.76
C VAL A 140 6.62 -0.04 -8.89
N ARG A 141 7.18 -1.02 -8.16
CA ARG A 141 8.59 -1.42 -8.35
C ARG A 141 8.86 -1.98 -9.75
N VAL A 142 7.90 -2.68 -10.36
CA VAL A 142 8.00 -3.14 -11.77
C VAL A 142 8.01 -1.95 -12.72
N PHE A 143 7.11 -0.98 -12.57
CA PHE A 143 7.08 0.21 -13.42
C PHE A 143 8.33 1.09 -13.30
N GLU A 144 8.91 1.20 -12.10
CA GLU A 144 10.17 1.90 -11.89
C GLU A 144 11.39 1.12 -12.43
N GLY A 145 11.20 -0.13 -12.87
CA GLY A 145 12.26 -0.97 -13.45
C GLY A 145 13.14 -1.69 -12.43
N ASP A 146 12.74 -1.68 -11.16
CA ASP A 146 13.51 -2.27 -10.05
C ASP A 146 13.08 -3.72 -9.72
N ALA A 147 11.96 -4.18 -10.28
CA ALA A 147 11.46 -5.55 -10.14
C ALA A 147 11.08 -6.14 -11.52
N SER A 148 11.09 -7.47 -11.63
CA SER A 148 10.77 -8.18 -12.87
C SER A 148 9.26 -8.28 -13.10
N ARG A 149 8.79 -7.77 -14.25
CA ARG A 149 7.41 -7.94 -14.71
C ARG A 149 7.03 -9.42 -14.82
N ASP A 150 7.90 -10.23 -15.41
CA ASP A 150 7.62 -11.66 -15.63
C ASP A 150 7.51 -12.43 -14.31
N GLU A 151 8.33 -12.07 -13.31
CA GLU A 151 8.23 -12.67 -11.97
C GLU A 151 6.96 -12.24 -11.25
N LEU A 152 6.50 -10.99 -11.44
CA LEU A 152 5.21 -10.53 -10.91
C LEU A 152 4.07 -11.29 -11.58
N ILE A 153 4.08 -11.47 -12.90
CA ILE A 153 3.05 -12.24 -13.61
C ILE A 153 2.95 -13.67 -13.09
N GLN A 154 4.08 -14.37 -12.94
CA GLN A 154 4.08 -15.72 -12.39
C GLN A 154 3.52 -15.74 -10.96
N TYR A 155 3.89 -14.76 -10.14
CA TYR A 155 3.37 -14.62 -8.78
C TYR A 155 1.85 -14.39 -8.74
N LEU A 156 1.33 -13.50 -9.60
CA LEU A 156 -0.11 -13.22 -9.73
C LEU A 156 -0.88 -14.47 -10.19
N MET A 157 -0.32 -15.26 -11.11
CA MET A 157 -0.92 -16.53 -11.51
C MET A 157 -1.00 -17.52 -10.34
N ASP A 158 0.10 -17.71 -9.61
CA ASP A 158 0.15 -18.67 -8.51
C ASP A 158 -0.83 -18.28 -7.38
N GLN A 159 -0.84 -17.01 -6.99
CA GLN A 159 -1.75 -16.49 -5.95
C GLN A 159 -3.20 -16.48 -6.44
N GLY A 160 -3.44 -16.10 -7.69
CA GLY A 160 -4.78 -16.05 -8.27
C GLY A 160 -5.41 -17.44 -8.40
N ASP A 161 -4.64 -18.43 -8.84
CA ASP A 161 -5.11 -19.82 -8.95
C ASP A 161 -5.44 -20.39 -7.55
N ALA A 162 -4.62 -20.10 -6.54
CA ALA A 162 -4.86 -20.50 -5.15
C ALA A 162 -6.12 -19.82 -4.57
N GLU A 163 -6.29 -18.52 -4.79
CA GLU A 163 -7.43 -17.76 -4.28
C GLU A 163 -8.73 -18.15 -4.97
N ALA A 164 -8.72 -18.32 -6.30
CA ALA A 164 -9.86 -18.85 -7.04
C ALA A 164 -10.26 -20.24 -6.51
N GLN A 165 -9.29 -21.12 -6.20
CA GLN A 165 -9.59 -22.41 -5.59
C GLN A 165 -10.21 -22.30 -4.19
N ARG A 166 -9.78 -21.31 -3.39
CA ARG A 166 -10.40 -21.01 -2.08
C ARG A 166 -11.86 -20.58 -2.24
N LEU A 167 -12.12 -19.66 -3.16
CA LEU A 167 -13.44 -19.06 -3.40
C LEU A 167 -14.47 -20.05 -3.98
N ARG A 168 -14.02 -21.05 -4.74
CA ARG A 168 -14.88 -22.14 -5.23
C ARG A 168 -15.43 -23.04 -4.11
N LYS A 169 -14.84 -23.00 -2.91
CA LYS A 169 -15.36 -23.76 -1.77
C LYS A 169 -16.63 -23.09 -1.22
N PRO A 170 -17.60 -23.87 -0.72
CA PRO A 170 -18.81 -23.29 -0.15
C PRO A 170 -18.50 -22.34 1.02
N GLY A 171 -19.20 -21.21 1.08
CA GLY A 171 -19.12 -20.25 2.19
C GLY A 171 -18.39 -18.94 1.88
N ALA A 172 -17.84 -18.77 0.67
CA ALA A 172 -17.30 -17.50 0.22
C ALA A 172 -18.41 -16.43 0.06
N THR A 173 -18.08 -15.20 0.39
CA THR A 173 -18.92 -14.00 0.32
C THR A 173 -18.36 -13.02 -0.71
N LEU A 174 -19.09 -11.94 -1.02
CA LEU A 174 -18.58 -10.91 -1.93
C LEU A 174 -17.32 -10.22 -1.39
N SER A 175 -17.24 -10.00 -0.08
CA SER A 175 -16.04 -9.45 0.57
C SER A 175 -14.83 -10.37 0.50
N ASP A 176 -15.02 -11.66 0.18
CA ASP A 176 -13.90 -12.58 -0.06
C ASP A 176 -13.25 -12.36 -1.45
N LEU A 177 -13.91 -11.64 -2.37
CA LEU A 177 -13.43 -11.45 -3.74
C LEU A 177 -12.32 -10.39 -3.86
N GLU A 178 -12.10 -9.58 -2.82
CA GLU A 178 -11.18 -8.43 -2.86
C GLU A 178 -9.77 -8.79 -3.32
N VAL A 179 -9.24 -9.94 -2.87
CA VAL A 179 -7.88 -10.38 -3.21
C VAL A 179 -7.78 -10.76 -4.69
N VAL A 180 -8.73 -11.52 -5.22
CA VAL A 180 -8.71 -11.93 -6.63
C VAL A 180 -9.02 -10.74 -7.57
N ASN A 181 -9.86 -9.79 -7.12
CA ASN A 181 -10.07 -8.51 -7.80
C ASN A 181 -8.76 -7.70 -7.88
N CYS A 182 -8.03 -7.59 -6.77
CA CYS A 182 -6.73 -6.90 -6.75
C CYS A 182 -5.71 -7.57 -7.68
N ILE A 183 -5.62 -8.90 -7.67
CA ILE A 183 -4.74 -9.66 -8.58
C ILE A 183 -5.09 -9.36 -10.05
N ALA A 184 -6.38 -9.39 -10.39
CA ALA A 184 -6.83 -9.09 -11.74
C ALA A 184 -6.53 -7.63 -12.13
N SER A 185 -6.77 -6.67 -11.23
CA SER A 185 -6.46 -5.25 -11.45
C SER A 185 -4.98 -5.06 -11.77
N VAL A 186 -4.09 -5.56 -10.90
CA VAL A 186 -2.64 -5.44 -11.10
C VAL A 186 -2.19 -6.15 -12.38
N ALA A 187 -2.76 -7.31 -12.70
CA ALA A 187 -2.49 -8.00 -13.96
C ALA A 187 -2.86 -7.14 -15.18
N SER A 188 -3.94 -6.37 -15.10
CA SER A 188 -4.35 -5.45 -16.17
C SER A 188 -3.42 -4.26 -16.27
N ASP A 189 -3.09 -3.64 -15.14
CA ASP A 189 -2.21 -2.47 -15.09
C ASP A 189 -0.82 -2.76 -15.67
N ILE A 190 -0.27 -3.96 -15.44
CA ILE A 190 1.03 -4.38 -16.02
C ILE A 190 0.91 -5.00 -17.42
N GLY A 191 -0.29 -5.03 -18.00
CA GLY A 191 -0.56 -5.59 -19.31
C GLY A 191 -0.28 -7.10 -19.42
N ALA A 192 -0.58 -7.89 -18.39
CA ALA A 192 -0.30 -9.33 -18.31
C ALA A 192 -1.22 -10.18 -19.21
N ALA A 193 -1.05 -10.07 -20.53
CA ALA A 193 -1.82 -10.84 -21.52
C ALA A 193 -1.78 -12.36 -21.28
N GLU A 194 -0.73 -12.86 -20.65
CA GLU A 194 -0.53 -14.25 -20.25
C GLU A 194 -1.61 -14.75 -19.27
N MET A 195 -2.23 -13.84 -18.52
CA MET A 195 -3.30 -14.14 -17.55
C MET A 195 -4.71 -14.09 -18.15
N ARG A 196 -4.87 -13.76 -19.44
CA ARG A 196 -6.18 -13.54 -20.08
C ARG A 196 -7.16 -14.69 -19.86
N GLU A 197 -6.77 -15.91 -20.20
CA GLU A 197 -7.65 -17.08 -20.08
C GLU A 197 -8.07 -17.33 -18.62
N ARG A 198 -7.19 -17.05 -17.66
CA ARG A 198 -7.49 -17.19 -16.22
C ARG A 198 -8.53 -16.16 -15.78
N ILE A 199 -8.30 -14.89 -16.11
CA ILE A 199 -9.18 -13.78 -15.72
C ILE A 199 -10.56 -13.95 -16.36
N GLU A 200 -10.62 -14.35 -17.63
CA GLU A 200 -11.89 -14.68 -18.31
C GLU A 200 -12.63 -15.82 -17.60
N GLY A 201 -11.92 -16.88 -17.20
CA GLY A 201 -12.49 -17.97 -16.41
C GLY A 201 -13.01 -17.51 -15.03
N TRP A 202 -12.28 -16.63 -14.35
CA TRP A 202 -12.73 -16.05 -13.07
C TRP A 202 -14.01 -15.22 -13.24
N TYR A 203 -14.17 -14.49 -14.34
CA TYR A 203 -15.43 -13.82 -14.66
C TYR A 203 -16.59 -14.80 -14.89
N ASP A 204 -16.36 -15.83 -15.71
CA ASP A 204 -17.39 -16.81 -16.05
C ASP A 204 -17.89 -17.57 -14.81
N GLU A 205 -17.00 -17.76 -13.82
CA GLU A 205 -17.29 -18.37 -12.53
C GLU A 205 -17.81 -17.38 -11.47
N ARG A 206 -17.92 -16.08 -11.79
CA ARG A 206 -18.33 -15.00 -10.88
C ARG A 206 -17.41 -14.86 -9.66
N LEU A 207 -16.12 -15.05 -9.87
CA LEU A 207 -15.07 -14.86 -8.87
C LEU A 207 -14.51 -13.43 -8.87
N LEU A 208 -14.94 -12.58 -9.81
CA LEU A 208 -14.59 -11.16 -9.86
C LEU A 208 -15.84 -10.31 -9.68
N ASP A 209 -15.68 -9.16 -9.02
CA ASP A 209 -16.76 -8.19 -8.85
C ASP A 209 -16.83 -7.25 -10.07
N PRO A 210 -17.89 -7.33 -10.90
CA PRO A 210 -18.02 -6.50 -12.09
C PRO A 210 -18.22 -5.00 -11.77
N MET A 211 -18.50 -4.62 -10.52
CA MET A 211 -18.56 -3.21 -10.14
C MET A 211 -17.18 -2.56 -9.98
N ILE A 212 -16.13 -3.36 -9.74
CA ILE A 212 -14.76 -2.87 -9.64
C ILE A 212 -14.21 -2.64 -11.05
N ALA A 213 -14.31 -3.65 -11.91
CA ALA A 213 -14.15 -3.50 -13.34
C ALA A 213 -14.90 -4.62 -14.06
N ASP A 214 -15.54 -4.30 -15.18
CA ASP A 214 -16.31 -5.26 -15.94
C ASP A 214 -15.43 -5.98 -16.98
N LYS A 215 -15.93 -7.12 -17.49
CA LYS A 215 -15.20 -7.96 -18.44
C LYS A 215 -14.79 -7.19 -19.71
N ALA A 216 -15.61 -6.25 -20.18
CA ALA A 216 -15.32 -5.49 -21.39
C ALA A 216 -14.17 -4.50 -21.16
N TRP A 217 -14.14 -3.82 -20.01
CA TRP A 217 -13.03 -2.97 -19.61
C TRP A 217 -11.72 -3.77 -19.54
N PHE A 218 -11.75 -4.95 -18.92
CA PHE A 218 -10.58 -5.84 -18.84
C PHE A 218 -10.10 -6.31 -20.21
N GLU A 219 -11.01 -6.69 -21.11
CA GLU A 219 -10.65 -7.15 -22.46
C GLU A 219 -9.91 -6.06 -23.26
N GLU A 220 -10.26 -4.79 -23.05
CA GLU A 220 -9.64 -3.62 -23.70
C GLU A 220 -8.26 -3.29 -23.14
N HIS A 221 -8.05 -3.41 -21.83
CA HIS A 221 -6.82 -2.93 -21.17
C HIS A 221 -5.76 -4.03 -20.97
N LEU A 222 -6.15 -5.31 -20.96
CA LEU A 222 -5.20 -6.40 -20.76
C LEU A 222 -4.32 -6.59 -22.00
N GLY A 223 -3.01 -6.37 -21.86
CA GLY A 223 -2.01 -6.53 -22.93
C GLY A 223 -1.56 -5.23 -23.60
N GLU A 224 -2.07 -4.08 -23.14
CA GLU A 224 -1.48 -2.78 -23.44
C GLU A 224 -0.42 -2.48 -22.35
N SER A 225 0.85 -2.30 -22.73
CA SER A 225 1.92 -1.84 -21.83
C SER A 225 2.96 -1.03 -22.57
#